data_AF-A0A840P9A0-F1
#
_entry.id   AF-A0A840P9A0-F1
#
_cell.length_a   1.000
_cell.length_b   1.000
_cell.length_c   1.000
_cell.angle_alpha   90.00
_cell.angle_beta   90.00
_cell.angle_gamma   90.00
#
_symmetry.space_group_name_H-M   'P 1'
#
loop_
_entity.id
_entity.type
_entity.pdbx_description
1 polymer ?
#
loop_
_entity_poly.entity_id
_entity_poly.type
_entity_poly.pdbx_seq_one_letter_code
_entity_poly.pdbx_strand_id
1 'polypeptide(L)'
;MNDRFARHELIPGWRQDALAGATVVVLGVGALGNETARLLAMAGVGGLVLCDPDVVSASNLSRCALFRAGDVGAPKVEAARRGLAGLAPGTRVTPRRAALDTGVGLAELRDASLVVGCLDSVAARVQLAGRCGLAGVGWLDGGTGPWGGEARRFTPGGACYGCLAGHAGRAVLDDPVGCGALAVQAPAGASAPVTALVGAWLATEGVRLLCGLPPGPEVVVFDAETGARPVGVRRSADCPLHEPIPAGSVTPIGLSRAATAGEVLAAAAGPGEDVLTWNGFGAGPMPGRAGRVVTRLGAADPRATLRSLGVAPREILPVARRDGLGDIRYIELAPGPEEDGAGAAPQADRQGVRAR
;
A
#
# COMPACT_ATOMS: atom_id res chain seq x y z
N MET A 1 23.09 29.33 -7.03
CA MET A 1 22.25 28.12 -7.23
C MET A 1 23.01 26.90 -6.71
N ASN A 2 22.99 26.69 -5.39
CA ASN A 2 23.68 25.55 -4.76
C ASN A 2 22.73 24.72 -3.87
N ASP A 3 21.42 24.93 -4.01
CA ASP A 3 20.40 24.09 -3.40
C ASP A 3 20.13 22.87 -4.29
N ARG A 4 19.88 21.73 -3.66
CA ARG A 4 19.73 20.41 -4.30
C ARG A 4 18.55 20.35 -5.28
N PHE A 5 17.47 21.10 -5.02
CA PHE A 5 16.25 21.06 -5.81
C PHE A 5 16.06 22.28 -6.72
N ALA A 6 17.02 23.22 -6.73
CA ALA A 6 16.95 24.46 -7.49
C ALA A 6 16.60 24.29 -8.97
N ARG A 7 16.98 23.16 -9.61
CA ARG A 7 16.61 22.88 -11.01
C ARG A 7 15.17 22.41 -11.18
N HIS A 8 14.63 21.68 -10.20
CA HIS A 8 13.24 21.26 -10.24
C HIS A 8 12.30 22.45 -10.00
N GLU A 9 12.67 23.38 -9.13
CA GLU A 9 11.88 24.58 -8.83
C GLU A 9 11.73 25.54 -10.03
N LEU A 10 12.55 25.39 -11.07
CA LEU A 10 12.37 26.11 -12.34
C LEU A 10 11.23 25.56 -13.21
N ILE A 11 10.72 24.35 -12.90
CA ILE A 11 9.64 23.72 -13.66
C ILE A 11 8.31 24.38 -13.27
N PRO A 12 7.50 24.87 -14.23
CA PRO A 12 6.21 25.46 -13.94
C PRO A 12 5.31 24.51 -13.14
N GLY A 13 4.77 25.00 -12.02
CA GLY A 13 3.88 24.23 -11.16
C GLY A 13 4.58 23.25 -10.21
N TRP A 14 5.92 23.22 -10.18
CA TRP A 14 6.66 22.48 -9.17
C TRP A 14 6.45 23.09 -7.78
N ARG A 15 6.20 22.24 -6.77
CA ARG A 15 5.96 22.66 -5.38
C ARG A 15 6.83 21.87 -4.42
N GLN A 16 8.05 22.35 -4.20
CA GLN A 16 9.02 21.66 -3.35
C GLN A 16 8.57 21.58 -1.88
N ASP A 17 7.85 22.58 -1.40
CA ASP A 17 7.21 22.61 -0.08
C ASP A 17 6.19 21.47 0.10
N ALA A 18 5.34 21.27 -0.91
CA ALA A 18 4.33 20.21 -0.91
C ALA A 18 4.98 18.82 -0.95
N LEU A 19 6.01 18.65 -1.77
CA LEU A 19 6.78 17.39 -1.83
C LEU A 19 7.49 17.10 -0.50
N ALA A 20 8.16 18.09 0.09
CA ALA A 20 8.85 17.93 1.36
C ALA A 20 7.89 17.60 2.54
N GLY A 21 6.63 18.07 2.47
CA GLY A 21 5.58 17.74 3.43
C GLY A 21 4.86 16.41 3.15
N ALA A 22 5.06 15.80 1.99
CA ALA A 22 4.36 14.60 1.57
C ALA A 22 4.95 13.32 2.17
N THR A 23 4.08 12.39 2.54
CA THR A 23 4.44 11.00 2.84
C THR A 23 3.76 10.06 1.84
N VAL A 24 4.56 9.26 1.12
CA VAL A 24 4.09 8.32 0.11
C VAL A 24 4.26 6.89 0.60
N VAL A 25 3.22 6.08 0.48
CA VAL A 25 3.27 4.64 0.77
C VAL A 25 3.57 3.89 -0.52
N VAL A 26 4.67 3.14 -0.56
CA VAL A 26 5.08 2.29 -1.68
C VAL A 26 4.96 0.82 -1.27
N LEU A 27 4.07 0.10 -1.93
CA LEU A 27 3.78 -1.31 -1.68
C LEU A 27 4.44 -2.17 -2.76
N GLY A 28 5.40 -3.01 -2.36
CA GLY A 28 6.31 -3.71 -3.24
C GLY A 28 7.59 -2.90 -3.51
N VAL A 29 8.73 -3.49 -3.15
CA VAL A 29 10.09 -2.93 -3.30
C VAL A 29 10.93 -3.84 -4.20
N GLY A 30 10.26 -4.52 -5.14
CA GLY A 30 10.88 -5.13 -6.30
C GLY A 30 11.37 -4.09 -7.32
N ALA A 31 11.61 -4.50 -8.55
CA ALA A 31 12.22 -3.64 -9.58
C ALA A 31 11.48 -2.30 -9.77
N LEU A 32 10.15 -2.36 -9.89
CA LEU A 32 9.32 -1.18 -10.13
C LEU A 32 9.30 -0.24 -8.93
N GLY A 33 9.02 -0.76 -7.73
CA GLY A 33 8.97 0.06 -6.51
C GLY A 33 10.33 0.62 -6.11
N ASN A 34 11.41 -0.10 -6.41
CA ASN A 34 12.77 0.37 -6.22
C ASN A 34 13.03 1.64 -7.05
N GLU A 35 12.66 1.62 -8.33
CA GLU A 35 12.82 2.77 -9.21
C GLU A 35 11.88 3.92 -8.84
N THR A 36 10.60 3.63 -8.57
CA THR A 36 9.63 4.66 -8.21
C THR A 36 10.01 5.35 -6.88
N ALA A 37 10.39 4.59 -5.85
CA ALA A 37 10.86 5.15 -4.58
C ALA A 37 12.13 6.00 -4.76
N ARG A 38 13.08 5.54 -5.59
CA ARG A 38 14.30 6.29 -5.93
C ARG A 38 13.96 7.65 -6.53
N LEU A 39 13.09 7.69 -7.52
CA LEU A 39 12.74 8.91 -8.24
C LEU A 39 11.90 9.87 -7.38
N LEU A 40 10.96 9.36 -6.58
CA LEU A 40 10.20 10.18 -5.63
C LEU A 40 11.10 10.83 -4.57
N ALA A 41 12.05 10.07 -4.00
CA ALA A 41 13.00 10.62 -3.04
C ALA A 41 13.93 11.67 -3.70
N MET A 42 14.39 11.41 -4.94
CA MET A 42 15.21 12.37 -5.68
C MET A 42 14.44 13.64 -6.07
N ALA A 43 13.12 13.56 -6.25
CA ALA A 43 12.23 14.72 -6.40
C ALA A 43 12.02 15.50 -5.08
N GLY A 44 12.50 14.97 -3.94
CA GLY A 44 12.40 15.64 -2.65
C GLY A 44 11.09 15.38 -1.92
N VAL A 45 10.44 14.23 -2.17
CA VAL A 45 9.38 13.73 -1.29
C VAL A 45 9.95 13.54 0.13
N GLY A 46 9.29 14.10 1.14
CA GLY A 46 9.80 14.12 2.51
C GLY A 46 9.76 12.79 3.24
N GLY A 47 8.73 11.97 2.97
CA GLY A 47 8.52 10.68 3.63
C GLY A 47 8.18 9.55 2.66
N LEU A 48 8.82 8.39 2.83
CA LEU A 48 8.48 7.15 2.14
C LEU A 48 8.23 6.04 3.16
N VAL A 49 7.06 5.41 3.11
CA VAL A 49 6.80 4.14 3.78
C VAL A 49 6.99 3.04 2.74
N LEU A 50 7.98 2.17 2.94
CA LEU A 50 8.28 1.08 2.02
C LEU A 50 7.80 -0.23 2.63
N CYS A 51 6.89 -0.95 1.97
CA CYS A 51 6.38 -2.24 2.46
C CYS A 51 6.66 -3.35 1.47
N ASP A 52 7.43 -4.36 1.89
CA ASP A 52 7.71 -5.57 1.10
C ASP A 52 8.17 -6.69 2.05
N PRO A 53 7.60 -7.91 1.98
CA PRO A 53 7.96 -9.00 2.89
C PRO A 53 9.30 -9.67 2.54
N ASP A 54 9.78 -9.51 1.31
CA ASP A 54 10.86 -10.30 0.75
C ASP A 54 12.26 -9.82 1.17
N VAL A 55 13.22 -10.68 0.86
CA VAL A 55 14.66 -10.39 0.91
C VAL A 55 15.20 -10.17 -0.50
N VAL A 56 16.33 -9.47 -0.59
CA VAL A 56 17.05 -9.25 -1.85
C VAL A 56 17.60 -10.58 -2.36
N SER A 57 17.36 -10.88 -3.63
CA SER A 57 17.99 -11.99 -4.35
C SER A 57 18.99 -11.47 -5.39
N ALA A 58 19.93 -12.32 -5.80
CA ALA A 58 20.91 -11.97 -6.83
C ALA A 58 20.24 -11.56 -8.15
N SER A 59 19.12 -12.20 -8.51
CA SER A 59 18.38 -11.86 -9.72
C SER A 59 17.75 -10.47 -9.67
N ASN A 60 17.57 -9.85 -8.49
CA ASN A 60 17.08 -8.47 -8.37
C ASN A 60 18.13 -7.43 -8.78
N LEU A 61 19.42 -7.75 -8.66
CA LEU A 61 20.51 -6.79 -8.86
C LEU A 61 20.59 -6.24 -10.29
N SER A 62 20.01 -6.95 -11.27
CA SER A 62 19.95 -6.49 -12.65
C SER A 62 18.97 -5.34 -12.90
N ARG A 63 18.03 -5.09 -11.97
CA ARG A 63 16.90 -4.16 -12.19
C ARG A 63 16.45 -3.36 -10.96
N CYS A 64 17.11 -3.54 -9.81
CA CYS A 64 16.82 -2.82 -8.58
C CYS A 64 18.02 -1.93 -8.20
N ALA A 65 18.04 -0.69 -8.68
CA ALA A 65 19.17 0.24 -8.56
C ALA A 65 19.55 0.61 -7.12
N LEU A 66 18.64 0.49 -6.14
CA LEU A 66 18.93 0.75 -4.72
C LEU A 66 19.63 -0.43 -4.02
N PHE A 67 19.68 -1.61 -4.62
CA PHE A 67 20.32 -2.78 -4.03
C PHE A 67 21.79 -2.89 -4.46
N ARG A 68 22.60 -3.54 -3.63
CA ARG A 68 24.01 -3.86 -3.88
C ARG A 68 24.22 -5.36 -3.74
N ALA A 69 25.32 -5.86 -4.29
CA ALA A 69 25.68 -7.27 -4.19
C ALA A 69 25.76 -7.75 -2.72
N GLY A 70 26.23 -6.90 -1.82
CA GLY A 70 26.28 -7.19 -0.37
C GLY A 70 24.92 -7.22 0.33
N ASP A 71 23.83 -6.82 -0.33
CA ASP A 71 22.48 -6.83 0.26
C ASP A 71 21.77 -8.16 0.07
N VAL A 72 22.30 -9.11 -0.70
CA VAL A 72 21.65 -10.40 -0.95
C VAL A 72 21.36 -11.11 0.39
N GLY A 73 20.10 -11.51 0.58
CA GLY A 73 19.60 -12.09 1.83
C GLY A 73 19.09 -11.08 2.86
N ALA A 74 19.39 -9.79 2.72
CA ALA A 74 18.84 -8.73 3.57
C ALA A 74 17.39 -8.39 3.16
N PRO A 75 16.56 -7.88 4.09
CA PRO A 75 15.22 -7.40 3.74
C PRO A 75 15.26 -6.32 2.66
N LYS A 76 14.42 -6.44 1.61
CA LYS A 76 14.38 -5.49 0.49
C LYS A 76 14.14 -4.06 0.95
N VAL A 77 13.19 -3.87 1.86
CA VAL A 77 12.85 -2.55 2.43
C VAL A 77 14.03 -1.87 3.10
N GLU A 78 14.90 -2.64 3.75
CA GLU A 78 16.04 -2.13 4.52
C GLU A 78 17.25 -1.86 3.61
N ALA A 79 17.47 -2.70 2.60
CA ALA A 79 18.42 -2.43 1.53
C ALA A 79 18.04 -1.16 0.74
N ALA A 80 16.76 -1.00 0.38
CA ALA A 80 16.25 0.20 -0.26
C ALA A 80 16.44 1.44 0.61
N ARG A 81 16.13 1.35 1.92
CA ARG A 81 16.38 2.44 2.88
C ARG A 81 17.83 2.91 2.87
N ARG A 82 18.79 1.98 2.92
CA ARG A 82 20.23 2.32 2.84
C ARG A 82 20.60 2.99 1.52
N GLY A 83 20.13 2.43 0.40
CA GLY A 83 20.35 3.00 -0.93
C GLY A 83 19.79 4.43 -1.06
N LEU A 84 18.58 4.66 -0.53
CA LEU A 84 17.92 5.96 -0.53
C LEU A 84 18.63 6.96 0.38
N ALA A 85 19.13 6.55 1.55
CA ALA A 85 19.86 7.44 2.45
C ALA A 85 21.11 8.04 1.79
N GLY A 86 21.81 7.25 0.96
CA GLY A 86 22.95 7.74 0.17
C GLY A 86 22.55 8.64 -0.99
N LEU A 87 21.40 8.41 -1.61
CA LEU A 87 20.91 9.20 -2.73
C LEU A 87 20.24 10.49 -2.29
N ALA A 88 19.23 10.40 -1.43
CA ALA A 88 18.33 11.48 -0.99
C ALA A 88 18.21 11.52 0.55
N PRO A 89 19.25 12.00 1.26
CA PRO A 89 19.30 12.00 2.73
C PRO A 89 18.22 12.87 3.40
N GLY A 90 17.58 13.78 2.67
CA GLY A 90 16.44 14.58 3.17
C GLY A 90 15.11 13.81 3.21
N THR A 91 15.02 12.66 2.56
CA THR A 91 13.82 11.80 2.57
C THR A 91 13.90 10.83 3.73
N ARG A 92 12.92 10.90 4.63
CA ARG A 92 12.76 9.91 5.69
C ARG A 92 12.12 8.66 5.13
N VAL A 93 12.73 7.50 5.41
CA VAL A 93 12.27 6.22 4.91
C VAL A 93 11.93 5.29 6.08
N THR A 94 10.67 4.84 6.12
CA THR A 94 10.14 3.87 7.10
C THR A 94 10.03 2.50 6.44
N PRO A 95 10.97 1.57 6.69
CA PRO A 95 10.91 0.22 6.12
C PRO A 95 9.93 -0.66 6.91
N ARG A 96 9.07 -1.39 6.20
CA ARG A 96 8.11 -2.36 6.76
C ARG A 96 8.30 -3.71 6.08
N ARG A 97 9.05 -4.62 6.72
CA ARG A 97 9.20 -6.00 6.22
C ARG A 97 7.96 -6.81 6.56
N ALA A 98 6.91 -6.64 5.76
CA ALA A 98 5.61 -7.26 5.97
C ALA A 98 4.85 -7.33 4.64
N ALA A 99 3.84 -8.21 4.60
CA ALA A 99 2.84 -8.16 3.54
C ALA A 99 2.03 -6.85 3.64
N LEU A 100 1.44 -6.39 2.53
CA LEU A 100 0.78 -5.07 2.46
C LEU A 100 -0.33 -4.88 3.51
N ASP A 101 -0.98 -5.97 3.88
CA ASP A 101 -2.15 -6.04 4.73
C ASP A 101 -1.83 -6.12 6.22
N THR A 102 -0.60 -6.49 6.55
CA THR A 102 -0.05 -6.51 7.92
C THR A 102 0.97 -5.40 8.15
N GLY A 103 1.47 -4.80 7.08
CA GLY A 103 2.49 -3.74 7.10
C GLY A 103 1.95 -2.32 7.04
N VAL A 104 0.75 -2.11 6.48
CA VAL A 104 0.15 -0.77 6.31
C VAL A 104 -1.35 -0.83 6.61
N GLY A 105 -1.82 -0.13 7.64
CA GLY A 105 -3.25 -0.10 8.01
C GLY A 105 -4.09 0.86 7.16
N LEU A 106 -5.41 0.70 7.23
CA LEU A 106 -6.37 1.52 6.51
C LEU A 106 -6.28 3.01 6.86
N ALA A 107 -6.00 3.38 8.12
CA ALA A 107 -5.81 4.79 8.47
C ALA A 107 -4.49 5.35 7.91
N GLU A 108 -3.42 4.54 7.82
CA GLU A 108 -2.20 4.97 7.13
C GLU A 108 -2.44 5.20 5.64
N LEU A 109 -3.20 4.31 4.97
CA LEU A 109 -3.59 4.51 3.57
C LEU A 109 -4.44 5.78 3.40
N ARG A 110 -5.41 5.98 4.30
CA ARG A 110 -6.30 7.16 4.32
C ARG A 110 -5.52 8.47 4.44
N ASP A 111 -4.50 8.50 5.29
CA ASP A 111 -3.78 9.72 5.64
C ASP A 111 -2.54 9.96 4.76
N ALA A 112 -2.10 8.96 4.00
CA ALA A 112 -1.02 9.07 3.03
C ALA A 112 -1.27 10.19 2.02
N SER A 113 -0.21 10.87 1.60
CA SER A 113 -0.31 11.89 0.54
C SER A 113 -0.49 11.24 -0.83
N LEU A 114 0.05 10.02 -1.00
CA LEU A 114 -0.09 9.19 -2.17
C LEU A 114 0.16 7.72 -1.79
N VAL A 115 -0.57 6.80 -2.41
CA VAL A 115 -0.31 5.36 -2.35
C VAL A 115 0.15 4.89 -3.72
N VAL A 116 1.20 4.09 -3.77
CA VAL A 116 1.76 3.52 -5.01
C VAL A 116 1.92 2.01 -4.85
N GLY A 117 1.16 1.26 -5.64
CA GLY A 117 1.25 -0.18 -5.80
C GLY A 117 2.29 -0.55 -6.88
N CYS A 118 3.36 -1.21 -6.45
CA CYS A 118 4.39 -1.80 -7.29
C CYS A 118 4.44 -3.32 -7.10
N LEU A 119 3.25 -3.92 -7.04
CA LEU A 119 3.01 -5.33 -6.75
C LEU A 119 3.12 -6.15 -8.04
N ASP A 120 3.46 -7.43 -7.96
CA ASP A 120 3.67 -8.29 -9.13
C ASP A 120 2.54 -9.31 -9.37
N SER A 121 1.73 -9.62 -8.35
CA SER A 121 0.59 -10.53 -8.49
C SER A 121 -0.75 -9.81 -8.68
N VAL A 122 -1.70 -10.49 -9.34
CA VAL A 122 -3.09 -10.02 -9.44
C VAL A 122 -3.74 -9.99 -8.05
N ALA A 123 -3.50 -11.02 -7.23
CA ALA A 123 -4.05 -11.13 -5.88
C ALA A 123 -3.66 -9.93 -5.00
N ALA A 124 -2.38 -9.56 -4.95
CA ALA A 124 -1.93 -8.43 -4.15
C ALA A 124 -2.52 -7.10 -4.66
N ARG A 125 -2.66 -6.92 -5.97
CA ARG A 125 -3.29 -5.72 -6.55
C ARG A 125 -4.80 -5.64 -6.25
N VAL A 126 -5.52 -6.75 -6.30
CA VAL A 126 -6.93 -6.82 -5.89
C VAL A 126 -7.08 -6.54 -4.39
N GLN A 127 -6.19 -7.10 -3.56
CA GLN A 127 -6.17 -6.84 -2.13
C GLN A 127 -5.93 -5.35 -1.83
N LEU A 128 -4.95 -4.72 -2.48
CA LEU A 128 -4.71 -3.28 -2.35
C LEU A 128 -5.91 -2.46 -2.84
N ALA A 129 -6.53 -2.83 -3.96
CA ALA A 129 -7.72 -2.16 -4.46
C ALA A 129 -8.87 -2.18 -3.43
N GLY A 130 -9.10 -3.32 -2.77
CA GLY A 130 -10.10 -3.43 -1.70
C GLY A 130 -9.75 -2.55 -0.49
N ARG A 131 -8.50 -2.55 -0.05
CA ARG A 131 -8.05 -1.72 1.09
C ARG A 131 -8.14 -0.22 0.79
N CYS A 132 -7.71 0.22 -0.40
CA CYS A 132 -7.90 1.60 -0.84
C CYS A 132 -9.38 1.97 -1.00
N GLY A 133 -10.21 1.03 -1.45
CA GLY A 133 -11.67 1.17 -1.51
C GLY A 133 -12.27 1.45 -0.13
N LEU A 134 -11.95 0.62 0.86
CA LEU A 134 -12.36 0.79 2.26
C LEU A 134 -11.87 2.12 2.86
N ALA A 135 -10.62 2.48 2.62
CA ALA A 135 -10.04 3.74 3.11
C ALA A 135 -10.51 4.99 2.34
N GLY A 136 -11.18 4.81 1.19
CA GLY A 136 -11.67 5.89 0.35
C GLY A 136 -10.54 6.71 -0.31
N VAL A 137 -9.43 6.07 -0.68
CA VAL A 137 -8.24 6.75 -1.24
C VAL A 137 -7.90 6.31 -2.65
N GLY A 138 -7.35 7.25 -3.41
CA GLY A 138 -6.77 6.98 -4.73
C GLY A 138 -5.37 6.40 -4.61
N TRP A 139 -4.92 5.72 -5.66
CA TRP A 139 -3.59 5.11 -5.70
C TRP A 139 -3.09 4.98 -7.14
N LEU A 140 -1.77 4.89 -7.28
CA LEU A 140 -1.12 4.56 -8.54
C LEU A 140 -0.75 3.08 -8.56
N ASP A 141 -0.83 2.43 -9.70
CA ASP A 141 -0.44 1.04 -9.91
C ASP A 141 0.42 0.94 -11.17
N GLY A 142 1.43 0.07 -11.14
CA GLY A 142 2.19 -0.27 -12.34
C GLY A 142 2.33 -1.76 -12.57
N GLY A 143 2.45 -2.11 -13.84
CA GLY A 143 2.77 -3.45 -14.29
C GLY A 143 3.81 -3.41 -15.41
N THR A 144 4.69 -4.40 -15.43
CA THR A 144 5.68 -4.57 -16.50
C THR A 144 5.45 -5.89 -17.20
N GLY A 145 5.54 -5.88 -18.52
CA GLY A 145 5.64 -7.05 -19.38
C GLY A 145 7.00 -7.12 -20.07
N PRO A 146 7.18 -8.03 -21.04
CA PRO A 146 8.48 -8.27 -21.70
C PRO A 146 9.06 -7.03 -22.39
N TRP A 147 8.24 -6.35 -23.20
CA TRP A 147 8.63 -5.20 -24.02
C TRP A 147 7.69 -4.00 -23.81
N GLY A 148 7.00 -3.94 -22.69
CA GLY A 148 5.96 -2.95 -22.45
C GLY A 148 5.47 -2.99 -21.02
N GLY A 149 4.52 -2.15 -20.69
CA GLY A 149 4.00 -2.08 -19.33
C GLY A 149 2.80 -1.16 -19.25
N GLU A 150 2.34 -0.93 -18.03
CA GLU A 150 1.17 -0.11 -17.78
C GLU A 150 1.40 0.72 -16.53
N ALA A 151 0.95 1.98 -16.59
CA ALA A 151 0.80 2.84 -15.44
C ALA A 151 -0.68 3.21 -15.31
N ARG A 152 -1.23 3.04 -14.12
CA ARG A 152 -2.65 3.17 -13.83
C ARG A 152 -2.83 4.09 -12.63
N ARG A 153 -3.80 4.99 -12.70
CA ARG A 153 -4.22 5.90 -11.64
C ARG A 153 -5.67 5.60 -11.32
N PHE A 154 -5.93 5.24 -10.08
CA PHE A 154 -7.26 4.98 -9.56
C PHE A 154 -7.66 6.10 -8.62
N THR A 155 -8.86 6.65 -8.84
CA THR A 155 -9.43 7.71 -8.01
C THR A 155 -10.48 7.14 -7.05
N PRO A 156 -10.71 7.77 -5.87
CA PRO A 156 -11.82 7.40 -5.00
C PRO A 156 -13.15 7.43 -5.76
N GLY A 157 -13.92 6.35 -5.70
CA GLY A 157 -15.22 6.22 -6.39
C GLY A 157 -15.13 5.97 -7.90
N GLY A 158 -13.94 6.03 -8.50
CA GLY A 158 -13.69 5.67 -9.90
C GLY A 158 -13.63 4.16 -10.12
N ALA A 159 -13.13 3.75 -11.29
CA ALA A 159 -12.80 2.35 -11.51
C ALA A 159 -11.62 1.93 -10.60
N CYS A 160 -11.62 0.69 -10.13
CA CYS A 160 -10.50 0.10 -9.38
C CYS A 160 -9.82 -1.02 -10.18
N TYR A 161 -8.69 -1.54 -9.69
CA TYR A 161 -8.02 -2.68 -10.32
C TYR A 161 -8.95 -3.90 -10.48
N GLY A 162 -9.83 -4.16 -9.51
CA GLY A 162 -10.84 -5.21 -9.64
C GLY A 162 -11.83 -5.00 -10.80
N CYS A 163 -12.07 -3.76 -11.24
CA CYS A 163 -12.85 -3.51 -12.46
C CYS A 163 -12.12 -3.99 -13.70
N LEU A 164 -10.81 -3.74 -13.79
CA LEU A 164 -9.97 -4.15 -14.92
C LEU A 164 -9.79 -5.68 -14.93
N ALA A 165 -9.53 -6.27 -13.77
CA ALA A 165 -9.25 -7.69 -13.63
C ALA A 165 -10.47 -8.60 -13.90
N GLY A 166 -11.68 -8.03 -13.87
CA GLY A 166 -12.93 -8.75 -14.08
C GLY A 166 -13.24 -9.77 -12.97
N HIS A 167 -14.28 -10.58 -13.18
CA HIS A 167 -14.73 -11.57 -12.19
C HIS A 167 -13.65 -12.60 -11.84
N ALA A 168 -12.98 -13.16 -12.85
CA ALA A 168 -11.92 -14.15 -12.64
C ALA A 168 -10.73 -13.59 -11.85
N GLY A 169 -10.33 -12.34 -12.14
CA GLY A 169 -9.26 -11.69 -11.41
C GLY A 169 -9.61 -11.38 -9.96
N ARG A 170 -10.88 -11.06 -9.65
CA ARG A 170 -11.36 -10.87 -8.26
C ARG A 170 -11.40 -12.19 -7.49
N ALA A 171 -11.85 -13.26 -8.15
CA ALA A 171 -11.98 -14.58 -7.54
C ALA A 171 -10.64 -15.23 -7.15
N VAL A 172 -9.51 -14.66 -7.58
CA VAL A 172 -8.16 -15.13 -7.17
C VAL A 172 -7.95 -15.09 -5.65
N LEU A 173 -8.69 -14.24 -4.94
CA LEU A 173 -8.65 -14.18 -3.48
C LEU A 173 -9.48 -15.28 -2.81
N ASP A 174 -10.45 -15.85 -3.53
CA ASP A 174 -11.35 -16.90 -3.02
C ASP A 174 -10.71 -18.29 -3.18
N ASP A 175 -9.71 -18.42 -4.05
CA ASP A 175 -8.99 -19.67 -4.33
C ASP A 175 -7.48 -19.50 -4.10
N PRO A 176 -6.98 -19.71 -2.86
CA PRO A 176 -5.55 -19.61 -2.56
C PRO A 176 -4.71 -20.70 -3.26
N VAL A 177 -5.33 -21.70 -3.89
CA VAL A 177 -4.69 -22.90 -4.47
C VAL A 177 -5.24 -23.25 -5.86
N GLY A 178 -5.69 -22.26 -6.64
CA GLY A 178 -6.21 -22.51 -7.98
C GLY A 178 -5.20 -23.26 -8.86
N CYS A 179 -5.63 -23.91 -9.93
CA CYS A 179 -4.77 -24.76 -10.78
C CYS A 179 -3.45 -24.10 -11.24
N GLY A 180 -3.38 -22.76 -11.26
CA GLY A 180 -2.15 -22.00 -11.53
C GLY A 180 -1.15 -21.89 -10.37
N ALA A 181 -1.58 -22.06 -9.11
CA ALA A 181 -0.73 -22.14 -7.93
C ALA A 181 -0.06 -23.53 -7.77
N LEU A 182 -0.66 -24.58 -8.35
CA LEU A 182 -0.08 -25.93 -8.47
C LEU A 182 0.85 -26.07 -9.68
N ALA A 183 0.71 -25.20 -10.68
CA ALA A 183 1.69 -25.08 -11.75
C ALA A 183 2.89 -24.32 -11.19
N VAL A 184 4.10 -24.89 -11.30
CA VAL A 184 5.33 -24.11 -11.14
C VAL A 184 5.28 -23.01 -12.20
N GLN A 185 4.89 -21.80 -11.81
CA GLN A 185 4.93 -20.67 -12.72
C GLN A 185 6.39 -20.42 -13.06
N ALA A 186 6.77 -20.67 -14.32
CA ALA A 186 8.07 -20.29 -14.80
C ALA A 186 8.27 -18.80 -14.53
N PRO A 187 9.45 -18.37 -14.03
CA PRO A 187 9.70 -16.96 -13.78
C PRO A 187 9.44 -16.14 -15.04
N ALA A 188 8.60 -15.11 -14.93
CA ALA A 188 8.37 -14.19 -16.03
C ALA A 188 9.67 -13.39 -16.31
N GLY A 189 9.96 -13.16 -17.59
CA GLY A 189 11.05 -12.28 -17.99
C GLY A 189 10.80 -10.85 -17.50
N ALA A 190 11.85 -10.18 -17.02
CA ALA A 190 11.78 -8.81 -16.53
C ALA A 190 12.87 -7.94 -17.18
N SER A 191 12.47 -6.80 -17.73
CA SER A 191 13.35 -5.86 -18.43
C SER A 191 13.63 -4.65 -17.54
N ALA A 192 14.91 -4.37 -17.28
CA ALA A 192 15.32 -3.21 -16.49
C ALA A 192 14.93 -1.87 -17.17
N PRO A 193 15.11 -1.68 -18.50
CA PRO A 193 14.62 -0.48 -19.20
C PRO A 193 13.11 -0.28 -19.10
N VAL A 194 12.31 -1.34 -19.28
CA VAL A 194 10.84 -1.25 -19.18
C VAL A 194 10.42 -0.92 -17.75
N THR A 195 11.08 -1.52 -16.76
CA THR A 195 10.89 -1.18 -15.35
C THR A 195 11.18 0.30 -15.10
N ALA A 196 12.30 0.81 -15.65
CA ALA A 196 12.67 2.21 -15.51
C ALA A 196 11.63 3.14 -16.14
N LEU A 197 11.12 2.80 -17.32
CA LEU A 197 10.07 3.55 -18.02
C LEU A 197 8.79 3.65 -17.18
N VAL A 198 8.26 2.51 -16.73
CA VAL A 198 7.02 2.49 -15.95
C VAL A 198 7.24 3.16 -14.58
N GLY A 199 8.38 2.89 -13.93
CA GLY A 199 8.71 3.47 -12.63
C GLY A 199 8.86 4.99 -12.67
N ALA A 200 9.47 5.51 -13.73
CA ALA A 200 9.56 6.95 -13.99
C ALA A 200 8.20 7.57 -14.29
N TRP A 201 7.32 6.88 -15.00
CA TRP A 201 5.96 7.35 -15.22
C TRP A 201 5.17 7.46 -13.90
N LEU A 202 5.22 6.44 -13.05
CA LEU A 202 4.57 6.46 -11.74
C LEU A 202 5.11 7.59 -10.86
N ALA A 203 6.43 7.78 -10.83
CA ALA A 203 7.04 8.86 -10.06
C ALA A 203 6.65 10.24 -10.61
N THR A 204 6.60 10.39 -11.94
CA THR A 204 6.19 11.63 -12.60
C THR A 204 4.74 11.96 -12.27
N GLU A 205 3.82 11.01 -12.44
CA GLU A 205 2.41 11.25 -12.10
C GLU A 205 2.24 11.49 -10.59
N GLY A 206 2.98 10.78 -9.74
CA GLY A 206 2.99 11.01 -8.30
C GLY A 206 3.42 12.43 -7.93
N VAL A 207 4.53 12.92 -8.50
CA VAL A 207 4.99 14.30 -8.29
C VAL A 207 3.96 15.31 -8.79
N ARG A 208 3.37 15.09 -9.97
CA ARG A 208 2.32 15.97 -10.51
C ARG A 208 1.12 16.05 -9.57
N LEU A 209 0.64 14.93 -9.06
CA LEU A 209 -0.47 14.86 -8.11
C LEU A 209 -0.14 15.56 -6.79
N LEU A 210 1.06 15.33 -6.24
CA LEU A 210 1.51 15.96 -5.00
C LEU A 210 1.69 17.48 -5.13
N CYS A 211 2.06 17.96 -6.31
CA CYS A 211 2.13 19.39 -6.63
C CYS A 211 0.75 20.01 -6.93
N GLY A 212 -0.32 19.22 -6.99
CA GLY A 212 -1.67 19.69 -7.30
C GLY A 212 -1.92 20.01 -8.78
N LEU A 213 -1.15 19.40 -9.68
CA LEU A 213 -1.32 19.55 -11.12
C LEU A 213 -2.48 18.69 -11.64
N PRO A 214 -3.14 19.09 -12.75
CA PRO A 214 -4.25 18.32 -13.31
C PRO A 214 -3.78 16.92 -13.70
N PRO A 215 -4.55 15.87 -13.35
CA PRO A 215 -4.13 14.50 -13.60
C PRO A 215 -4.06 14.17 -15.10
N GLY A 216 -3.20 13.21 -15.45
CA GLY A 216 -3.16 12.65 -16.81
C GLY A 216 -4.26 11.61 -17.06
N PRO A 217 -4.18 10.84 -18.15
CA PRO A 217 -5.05 9.68 -18.37
C PRO A 217 -5.04 8.69 -17.19
N GLU A 218 -6.16 8.02 -16.94
CA GLU A 218 -6.25 7.02 -15.87
C GLU A 218 -5.37 5.79 -16.13
N VAL A 219 -5.29 5.33 -17.37
CA VAL A 219 -4.41 4.22 -17.75
C VAL A 219 -3.60 4.61 -18.97
N VAL A 220 -2.31 4.31 -18.90
CA VAL A 220 -1.37 4.43 -20.02
C VAL A 220 -0.69 3.08 -20.21
N VAL A 221 -0.77 2.58 -21.44
CA VAL A 221 -0.06 1.37 -21.87
C VAL A 221 1.17 1.80 -22.64
N PHE A 222 2.31 1.20 -22.29
CA PHE A 222 3.60 1.34 -22.95
C PHE A 222 3.90 0.08 -23.74
N ASP A 223 4.44 0.28 -24.92
CA ASP A 223 4.94 -0.77 -25.79
C ASP A 223 6.21 -0.24 -26.46
N ALA A 224 7.28 -1.01 -26.44
CA ALA A 224 8.59 -0.57 -26.89
C ALA A 224 8.64 -0.26 -28.40
N GLU A 225 7.73 -0.86 -29.18
CA GLU A 225 7.66 -0.64 -30.63
C GLU A 225 6.74 0.54 -30.97
N THR A 226 5.61 0.66 -30.26
CA THR A 226 4.52 1.58 -30.63
C THR A 226 4.40 2.81 -29.72
N GLY A 227 5.15 2.87 -28.62
CA GLY A 227 5.19 3.99 -27.70
C GLY A 227 4.13 3.93 -26.59
N ALA A 228 3.63 5.09 -26.17
CA ALA A 228 2.68 5.23 -25.08
C ALA A 228 1.29 5.62 -25.59
N ARG A 229 0.24 4.94 -25.14
CA ARG A 229 -1.15 5.26 -25.49
C ARG A 229 -2.08 5.25 -24.27
N PRO A 230 -3.02 6.21 -24.17
CA PRO A 230 -4.03 6.18 -23.13
C PRO A 230 -5.05 5.06 -23.39
N VAL A 231 -5.59 4.49 -22.31
CA VAL A 231 -6.67 3.49 -22.35
C VAL A 231 -7.76 3.91 -21.38
N GLY A 232 -9.01 3.89 -21.87
CA GLY A 232 -10.17 4.15 -21.03
C GLY A 232 -10.53 2.93 -20.20
N VAL A 233 -10.84 3.15 -18.93
CA VAL A 233 -11.36 2.14 -18.02
C VAL A 233 -12.78 2.50 -17.62
N ARG A 234 -13.64 1.49 -17.43
CA ARG A 234 -14.98 1.71 -16.87
C ARG A 234 -15.11 1.05 -15.51
N ARG A 235 -15.75 1.75 -14.59
CA ARG A 235 -16.17 1.20 -13.31
C ARG A 235 -17.25 0.15 -13.57
N SER A 236 -17.07 -1.03 -13.00
CA SER A 236 -18.08 -2.11 -12.99
C SER A 236 -19.07 -1.86 -11.86
N ALA A 237 -20.38 -1.92 -12.17
CA ALA A 237 -21.45 -1.71 -11.20
C ALA A 237 -21.44 -2.78 -10.10
N ASP A 238 -21.14 -4.03 -10.46
CA ASP A 238 -21.12 -5.19 -9.56
C ASP A 238 -19.75 -5.40 -8.88
N CYS A 239 -18.92 -4.37 -8.80
CA CYS A 239 -17.61 -4.48 -8.17
C CYS A 239 -17.71 -4.19 -6.66
N PRO A 240 -17.41 -5.18 -5.80
CA PRO A 240 -17.58 -5.04 -4.34
C PRO A 240 -16.48 -4.19 -3.67
N LEU A 241 -15.47 -3.75 -4.43
CA LEU A 241 -14.29 -3.05 -3.88
C LEU A 241 -14.47 -1.53 -3.80
N HIS A 242 -15.68 -1.01 -3.93
CA HIS A 242 -15.96 0.43 -3.97
C HIS A 242 -16.80 0.94 -2.79
N GLU A 243 -16.93 0.15 -1.73
CA GLU A 243 -17.65 0.55 -0.53
C GLU A 243 -16.66 1.10 0.51
N PRO A 244 -16.53 2.43 0.64
CA PRO A 244 -15.68 3.01 1.66
C PRO A 244 -16.31 2.85 3.04
N ILE A 245 -15.46 2.79 4.07
CA ILE A 245 -15.89 2.93 5.46
C ILE A 245 -16.55 4.32 5.60
N PRO A 246 -17.82 4.39 6.05
CA PRO A 246 -18.54 5.65 6.11
C PRO A 246 -17.80 6.70 6.95
N ALA A 247 -17.66 7.92 6.43
CA ALA A 247 -17.07 9.01 7.17
C ALA A 247 -17.89 9.27 8.47
N GLY A 248 -17.20 9.41 9.60
CA GLY A 248 -17.84 9.59 10.91
C GLY A 248 -18.27 8.30 11.62
N SER A 249 -18.13 7.12 10.99
CA SER A 249 -18.40 5.81 11.63
C SER A 249 -17.20 5.22 12.39
N VAL A 250 -16.06 5.93 12.38
CA VAL A 250 -14.78 5.48 12.95
C VAL A 250 -14.51 6.20 14.27
N THR A 251 -14.29 5.44 15.34
CA THR A 251 -13.97 5.96 16.68
C THR A 251 -12.52 5.65 17.06
N PRO A 252 -11.65 6.65 17.28
CA PRO A 252 -10.31 6.41 17.79
C PRO A 252 -10.35 5.85 19.21
N ILE A 253 -9.53 4.84 19.52
CA ILE A 253 -9.53 4.18 20.85
C ILE A 253 -8.28 4.45 21.70
N GLY A 254 -7.31 5.22 21.19
CA GLY A 254 -6.07 5.55 21.91
C GLY A 254 -5.10 4.38 22.13
N LEU A 255 -5.46 3.17 21.68
CA LEU A 255 -4.61 1.98 21.71
C LEU A 255 -3.93 1.76 20.36
N SER A 256 -2.64 1.45 20.39
CA SER A 256 -1.90 1.04 19.19
C SER A 256 -1.91 -0.48 19.05
N ARG A 257 -1.36 -1.00 17.95
CA ARG A 257 -1.22 -2.46 17.76
C ARG A 257 -0.26 -3.16 18.74
N ALA A 258 0.41 -2.41 19.63
CA ALA A 258 1.16 -2.99 20.74
C ALA A 258 0.23 -3.49 21.86
N ALA A 259 -1.01 -2.99 21.93
CA ALA A 259 -2.01 -3.46 22.86
C ALA A 259 -2.38 -4.93 22.60
N THR A 260 -2.78 -5.61 23.67
CA THR A 260 -3.28 -6.97 23.67
C THR A 260 -4.72 -7.05 23.16
N ALA A 261 -5.10 -8.23 22.67
CA ALA A 261 -6.47 -8.52 22.27
C ALA A 261 -7.47 -8.21 23.41
N GLY A 262 -7.14 -8.57 24.66
CA GLY A 262 -7.96 -8.29 25.82
C GLY A 262 -8.15 -6.80 26.11
N GLU A 263 -7.10 -5.99 26.01
CA GLU A 263 -7.17 -4.54 26.19
C GLU A 263 -8.06 -3.87 25.14
N VAL A 264 -7.93 -4.29 23.87
CA VAL A 264 -8.72 -3.74 22.77
C VAL A 264 -10.18 -4.14 22.89
N LEU A 265 -10.48 -5.40 23.25
CA LEU A 265 -11.84 -5.83 23.52
C LEU A 265 -12.46 -5.06 24.69
N ALA A 266 -11.72 -4.85 25.77
CA ALA A 266 -12.21 -4.09 26.93
C ALA A 266 -12.48 -2.61 26.60
N ALA A 267 -11.65 -2.00 25.75
CA ALA A 267 -11.80 -0.60 25.35
C ALA A 267 -12.89 -0.39 24.28
N ALA A 268 -13.10 -1.38 23.40
CA ALA A 268 -13.85 -1.16 22.17
C ALA A 268 -15.08 -2.04 21.99
N ALA A 269 -15.25 -3.17 22.69
CA ALA A 269 -16.40 -4.06 22.49
C ALA A 269 -17.44 -3.86 23.61
N GLY A 270 -18.68 -3.54 23.22
CA GLY A 270 -19.83 -3.50 24.11
C GLY A 270 -20.42 -4.89 24.39
N PRO A 271 -21.47 -4.96 25.22
CA PRO A 271 -22.15 -6.23 25.52
C PRO A 271 -22.63 -6.95 24.25
N GLY A 272 -22.14 -8.16 24.03
CA GLY A 272 -22.50 -8.98 22.85
C GLY A 272 -21.80 -8.59 21.55
N GLU A 273 -20.86 -7.64 21.57
CA GLU A 273 -20.03 -7.28 20.42
C GLU A 273 -18.68 -8.03 20.42
N ASP A 274 -18.01 -7.97 19.28
CA ASP A 274 -16.65 -8.41 19.09
C ASP A 274 -15.94 -7.51 18.08
N VAL A 275 -14.63 -7.40 18.21
CA VAL A 275 -13.78 -6.70 17.25
C VAL A 275 -13.38 -7.68 16.17
N LEU A 276 -13.53 -7.28 14.91
CA LEU A 276 -13.13 -8.05 13.75
C LEU A 276 -11.78 -7.57 13.21
N THR A 277 -11.09 -8.43 12.50
CA THR A 277 -9.94 -8.10 11.67
C THR A 277 -10.27 -8.32 10.20
N TRP A 278 -9.66 -7.53 9.30
CA TRP A 278 -9.85 -7.70 7.85
C TRP A 278 -9.24 -8.98 7.30
N ASN A 279 -8.24 -9.50 8.00
CA ASN A 279 -7.58 -10.76 7.68
C ASN A 279 -7.78 -11.75 8.80
N GLY A 280 -7.95 -13.02 8.44
CA GLY A 280 -7.93 -14.10 9.42
C GLY A 280 -6.55 -14.27 10.05
N PHE A 281 -6.52 -14.57 11.36
CA PHE A 281 -5.30 -14.85 12.11
C PHE A 281 -5.44 -16.16 12.88
N GLY A 282 -4.31 -16.76 13.26
CA GLY A 282 -4.31 -17.99 14.04
C GLY A 282 -4.70 -17.75 15.50
N ALA A 283 -5.70 -18.47 16.00
CA ALA A 283 -6.08 -18.48 17.41
C ALA A 283 -5.07 -19.25 18.29
N GLY A 284 -3.83 -18.76 18.41
CA GLY A 284 -2.77 -19.32 19.28
C GLY A 284 -2.41 -20.81 19.06
N PRO A 285 -1.39 -21.35 19.74
CA PRO A 285 -1.09 -22.78 19.70
C PRO A 285 -2.01 -23.52 20.67
N MET A 286 -3.08 -24.14 20.15
CA MET A 286 -3.73 -25.24 20.86
C MET A 286 -2.83 -26.49 20.72
N PRO A 287 -2.45 -27.19 21.80
CA PRO A 287 -1.62 -28.39 21.70
C PRO A 287 -2.20 -29.39 20.69
N GLY A 288 -1.44 -29.70 19.64
CA GLY A 288 -1.81 -30.69 18.61
C GLY A 288 -2.75 -30.20 17.50
N ARG A 289 -3.06 -28.89 17.38
CA ARG A 289 -3.79 -28.34 16.23
C ARG A 289 -3.13 -27.07 15.71
N ALA A 290 -2.93 -26.99 14.39
CA ALA A 290 -2.72 -25.69 13.73
C ALA A 290 -3.88 -24.76 14.13
N GLY A 291 -3.55 -23.54 14.56
CA GLY A 291 -4.54 -22.59 15.05
C GLY A 291 -5.66 -22.38 14.02
N ARG A 292 -6.91 -22.34 14.48
CA ARG A 292 -8.04 -21.99 13.59
C ARG A 292 -7.83 -20.55 13.13
N VAL A 293 -7.98 -20.32 11.82
CA VAL A 293 -8.03 -18.97 11.25
C VAL A 293 -9.35 -18.35 11.69
N VAL A 294 -9.28 -17.27 12.46
CA VAL A 294 -10.43 -16.52 12.96
C VAL A 294 -10.25 -15.05 12.63
N THR A 295 -11.36 -14.34 12.45
CA THR A 295 -11.37 -12.88 12.28
C THR A 295 -11.85 -12.15 13.53
N ARG A 296 -12.42 -12.87 14.50
CA ARG A 296 -12.94 -12.32 15.75
C ARG A 296 -11.85 -12.28 16.82
N LEU A 297 -11.57 -11.10 17.33
CA LEU A 297 -10.54 -10.88 18.34
C LEU A 297 -10.86 -11.61 19.65
N GLY A 298 -12.15 -11.76 19.99
CA GLY A 298 -12.61 -12.56 21.13
C GLY A 298 -12.27 -14.05 21.06
N ALA A 299 -11.87 -14.57 19.90
CA ALA A 299 -11.38 -15.94 19.74
C ALA A 299 -9.84 -16.05 19.80
N ALA A 300 -9.12 -14.94 19.92
CA ALA A 300 -7.66 -14.90 20.08
C ALA A 300 -7.24 -15.17 21.54
N ASP A 301 -5.96 -15.45 21.77
CA ASP A 301 -5.39 -15.35 23.12
C ASP A 301 -5.50 -13.89 23.60
N PRO A 302 -6.19 -13.60 24.72
CA PRO A 302 -6.36 -12.23 25.21
C PRO A 302 -5.03 -11.53 25.55
N ARG A 303 -3.94 -12.28 25.75
CA ARG A 303 -2.59 -11.74 26.01
C ARG A 303 -1.79 -11.50 24.73
N ALA A 304 -2.23 -12.01 23.58
CA ALA A 304 -1.56 -11.77 22.32
C ALA A 304 -1.71 -10.30 21.92
N THR A 305 -0.60 -9.66 21.53
CA THR A 305 -0.63 -8.30 20.98
C THR A 305 -1.27 -8.32 19.60
N LEU A 306 -1.96 -7.24 19.24
CA LEU A 306 -2.51 -7.09 17.88
C LEU A 306 -1.42 -7.25 16.80
N ARG A 307 -0.20 -6.75 17.05
CA ARG A 307 0.96 -6.98 16.19
C ARG A 307 1.26 -8.47 15.98
N SER A 308 1.28 -9.27 17.05
CA SER A 308 1.52 -10.72 16.94
C SER A 308 0.38 -11.47 16.24
N LEU A 309 -0.81 -10.89 16.20
CA LEU A 309 -1.96 -11.38 15.43
C LEU A 309 -1.95 -10.90 13.98
N GLY A 310 -0.93 -10.15 13.55
CA GLY A 310 -0.81 -9.65 12.18
C GLY A 310 -1.62 -8.38 11.90
N VAL A 311 -2.14 -7.69 12.91
CA VAL A 311 -2.83 -6.41 12.69
C VAL A 311 -1.84 -5.32 12.31
N ALA A 312 -2.18 -4.59 11.26
CA ALA A 312 -1.35 -3.53 10.71
C ALA A 312 -1.24 -2.29 11.64
N PRO A 313 -0.18 -1.49 11.48
CA PRO A 313 -0.07 -0.15 12.06
C PRO A 313 -1.31 0.70 11.77
N ARG A 314 -1.83 1.42 12.77
CA ARG A 314 -3.01 2.30 12.64
C ARG A 314 -4.16 1.67 11.84
N GLU A 315 -4.43 0.39 12.08
CA GLU A 315 -5.53 -0.28 11.39
C GLU A 315 -6.89 0.28 11.84
N ILE A 316 -7.86 0.31 10.91
CA ILE A 316 -9.26 0.59 11.25
C ILE A 316 -9.95 -0.77 11.39
N LEU A 317 -10.48 -1.14 12.55
CA LEU A 317 -11.07 -2.46 12.77
C LEU A 317 -12.60 -2.38 12.86
N PRO A 318 -13.36 -3.29 12.22
CA PRO A 318 -14.80 -3.37 12.42
C PRO A 318 -15.13 -3.87 13.83
N VAL A 319 -16.26 -3.40 14.36
CA VAL A 319 -16.89 -3.94 15.56
C VAL A 319 -18.31 -4.34 15.17
N ALA A 320 -18.64 -5.60 15.43
CA ALA A 320 -19.90 -6.19 15.04
C ALA A 320 -20.45 -7.06 16.15
N ARG A 321 -21.76 -7.30 16.15
CA ARG A 321 -22.37 -8.21 17.11
C ARG A 321 -21.90 -9.66 16.89
N ARG A 322 -21.95 -10.46 17.96
CA ARG A 322 -21.58 -11.89 17.92
C ARG A 322 -22.65 -12.74 17.24
N ASP A 323 -23.90 -12.32 17.30
CA ASP A 323 -25.08 -12.99 16.74
C ASP A 323 -25.28 -12.70 15.23
N GLY A 324 -24.57 -11.72 14.65
CA GLY A 324 -24.61 -11.45 13.22
C GLY A 324 -23.84 -10.19 12.80
N LEU A 325 -23.69 -9.99 11.48
CA LEU A 325 -23.06 -8.81 10.87
C LEU A 325 -24.09 -7.67 10.70
N GLY A 326 -24.84 -7.34 11.77
CA GLY A 326 -25.80 -6.22 11.78
C GLY A 326 -25.12 -4.85 11.59
N ASP A 327 -25.54 -3.83 12.33
CA ASP A 327 -24.87 -2.52 12.24
C ASP A 327 -23.39 -2.64 12.63
N ILE A 328 -22.49 -2.40 11.66
CA ILE A 328 -21.04 -2.40 11.85
C ILE A 328 -20.60 -0.97 12.17
N ARG A 329 -19.91 -0.81 13.28
CA ARG A 329 -19.15 0.41 13.60
C ARG A 329 -17.66 0.14 13.51
N TYR A 330 -16.84 1.18 13.45
CA TYR A 330 -15.41 1.02 13.24
C TYR A 330 -14.61 1.70 14.35
N ILE A 331 -13.45 1.14 14.67
CA ILE A 331 -12.48 1.71 15.60
C ILE A 331 -11.16 1.98 14.88
N GLU A 332 -10.45 3.04 15.27
CA GLU A 332 -9.12 3.36 14.73
C GLU A 332 -8.05 3.17 15.81
N LEU A 333 -7.01 2.41 15.46
CA LEU A 333 -5.82 2.25 16.28
C LEU A 333 -4.93 3.50 16.21
N ALA A 334 -4.38 3.89 17.36
CA ALA A 334 -3.41 4.96 17.46
C ALA A 334 -2.06 4.56 16.83
N PRO A 335 -1.22 5.53 16.41
CA PRO A 335 0.17 5.28 16.06
C PRO A 335 0.92 4.58 17.19
N GLY A 336 1.78 3.62 16.85
CA GLY A 336 2.73 3.05 17.80
C GLY A 336 3.99 3.92 17.95
N PRO A 337 4.75 3.77 19.05
CA PRO A 337 6.00 4.51 19.28
C PRO A 337 7.09 4.27 18.21
N GLU A 338 7.04 3.13 17.51
CA GLU A 338 7.93 2.83 16.38
C GLU A 338 7.46 3.44 15.04
N GLU A 339 6.27 4.04 15.03
CA GLU A 339 5.52 4.45 13.83
C GLU A 339 5.44 5.98 13.71
N ASP A 340 5.68 6.69 14.82
CA ASP A 340 5.77 8.16 14.95
C ASP A 340 6.91 8.81 14.15
N GLY A 341 7.77 8.01 13.51
CA GLY A 341 8.69 8.52 12.50
C GLY A 341 7.95 9.16 11.32
N ALA A 342 6.73 8.73 10.98
CA ALA A 342 5.90 9.37 9.97
C ALA A 342 5.15 10.58 10.57
N GLY A 343 5.86 11.66 10.87
CA GLY A 343 5.27 12.88 11.42
C GLY A 343 4.00 13.29 10.67
N ALA A 344 2.89 13.36 11.41
CA ALA A 344 1.63 13.88 10.91
C ALA A 344 1.87 15.28 10.34
N ALA A 345 1.75 15.41 9.01
CA ALA A 345 1.66 16.73 8.41
C ALA A 345 0.42 17.42 9.02
N PRO A 346 0.51 18.69 9.44
CA PRO A 346 -0.67 19.42 9.90
C PRO A 346 -1.74 19.35 8.82
N GLN A 347 -3.00 19.16 9.24
CA GLN A 347 -4.17 19.22 8.37
C GLN A 347 -4.26 20.62 7.72
N ALA A 348 -3.49 20.86 6.67
CA ALA A 348 -3.72 21.96 5.76
C ALA A 348 -4.99 21.61 4.98
N ASP A 349 -6.00 22.47 5.05
CA ASP A 349 -7.32 22.37 4.43
C ASP A 349 -7.27 21.68 3.03
N ARG A 350 -7.45 20.35 3.01
CA ARG A 350 -7.32 19.52 1.79
C ARG A 350 -8.65 19.45 1.06
N GLN A 351 -9.15 20.61 0.61
CA GLN A 351 -10.34 20.69 -0.25
C GLN A 351 -10.04 20.41 -1.75
N GLY A 352 -8.78 20.15 -2.13
CA GLY A 352 -8.38 20.01 -3.55
C GLY A 352 -8.35 18.60 -4.13
N VAL A 353 -8.42 17.53 -3.32
CA VAL A 353 -8.31 16.12 -3.79
C VAL A 353 -9.61 15.32 -3.52
N ARG A 354 -10.62 15.96 -2.94
CA ARG A 354 -11.95 15.38 -2.76
C ARG A 354 -12.87 15.92 -3.85
N ALA A 355 -13.20 15.06 -4.81
CA ALA A 355 -14.08 15.31 -5.95
C ALA A 355 -13.54 16.28 -7.02
N ARG A 356 -12.93 15.70 -8.06
CA ARG A 356 -13.22 15.97 -9.48
C ARG A 356 -12.56 14.89 -10.34
#